data_AF-A0A8T5A1N1-F1
#
_entry.id   AF-A0A8T5A1N1-F1
#
_cell.length_a   1.000
_cell.length_b   1.000
_cell.length_c   1.000
_cell.angle_alpha   90.00
_cell.angle_beta   90.00
_cell.angle_gamma   90.00
#
_symmetry.space_group_name_H-M   'P 1'
#
loop_
_entity.id
_entity.type
_entity.pdbx_description
1 polymer ?
#
loop_
_entity_poly.entity_id
_entity_poly.type
_entity_poly.pdbx_seq_one_letter_code
_entity_poly.pdbx_strand_id
1 'polypeptide(L)'
;MVGLLTFLIGRMFGFKARATPLALSGEDLNPDLALELADLAHRIRGHGAGRTVWDMCERFGVGPSQVTWEMLERVNHSPIVILRKMFK
;
A
#
# COMPACT_ATOMS: atom_id res chain seq x y z
N MET A 1 -23.90 14.57 3.68
CA MET A 1 -24.76 13.40 3.98
C MET A 1 -24.64 12.26 2.97
N VAL A 2 -24.30 12.48 1.70
CA VAL A 2 -24.23 11.38 0.69
C VAL A 2 -23.07 10.39 0.94
N GLY A 3 -21.93 10.87 1.47
CA GLY A 3 -20.72 10.04 1.62
C GLY A 3 -20.87 8.81 2.52
N LEU A 4 -21.58 8.92 3.65
CA LEU A 4 -21.82 7.78 4.54
C LEU A 4 -22.70 6.72 3.86
N LEU A 5 -23.76 7.16 3.17
CA LEU A 5 -24.67 6.26 2.47
C LEU A 5 -23.94 5.50 1.35
N THR A 6 -23.15 6.21 0.54
CA THR A 6 -22.34 5.62 -0.53
C THR A 6 -21.32 4.61 0.02
N PHE A 7 -20.66 4.92 1.14
CA PHE A 7 -19.73 4.01 1.80
C PHE A 7 -20.42 2.72 2.27
N LEU A 8 -21.57 2.85 2.93
CA LEU A 8 -22.35 1.70 3.41
C LEU A 8 -22.80 0.81 2.26
N ILE A 9 -23.36 1.40 1.20
CA ILE A 9 -23.78 0.68 0.00
C ILE A 9 -22.59 -0.07 -0.62
N GLY A 10 -21.47 0.60 -0.86
CA GLY A 10 -20.27 -0.03 -1.42
C GLY A 10 -19.75 -1.19 -0.57
N ARG A 11 -19.81 -1.04 0.75
CA ARG A 11 -19.40 -2.09 1.70
C ARG A 11 -20.37 -3.27 1.72
N MET A 12 -21.68 -3.04 1.58
CA MET A 12 -22.69 -4.10 1.45
C MET A 12 -22.48 -4.93 0.17
N PHE A 13 -22.10 -4.29 -0.93
CA PHE A 13 -21.75 -4.98 -2.19
C PHE A 13 -20.34 -5.59 -2.21
N GLY A 14 -19.62 -5.53 -1.09
CA GLY A 14 -18.30 -6.16 -0.97
C GLY A 14 -17.22 -5.49 -1.81
N PHE A 15 -17.38 -4.22 -2.20
CA PHE A 15 -16.34 -3.50 -2.90
C PHE A 15 -15.10 -3.38 -2.01
N LYS A 16 -13.98 -3.95 -2.48
CA LYS A 16 -12.71 -3.93 -1.78
C LYS A 16 -11.82 -2.85 -2.39
N ALA A 17 -11.27 -1.99 -1.55
CA ALA A 17 -10.16 -1.14 -1.95
C ALA A 17 -8.95 -2.05 -2.24
N ARG A 18 -8.48 -2.01 -3.49
CA ARG A 18 -7.28 -2.70 -3.98
C ARG A 18 -6.32 -1.65 -4.53
N ALA A 19 -5.02 -1.85 -4.36
CA ALA A 19 -4.05 -0.99 -5.05
C ALA A 19 -4.25 -1.09 -6.58
N THR A 20 -4.18 0.07 -7.26
CA THR A 20 -4.37 0.14 -8.71
C THR A 20 -3.00 0.09 -9.42
N PRO A 21 -2.78 -0.85 -10.35
CA PRO A 21 -1.56 -0.84 -11.15
C PRO A 21 -1.53 0.41 -12.05
N LEU A 22 -0.40 1.10 -12.10
CA LEU A 22 -0.24 2.32 -12.93
C LEU A 22 0.01 1.99 -14.40
N ALA A 23 0.68 0.87 -14.66
CA ALA A 23 0.99 0.39 -16.00
C ALA A 23 1.05 -1.15 -16.00
N LEU A 24 0.70 -1.74 -17.14
CA LEU A 24 0.91 -3.14 -17.46
C LEU A 24 1.69 -3.20 -18.77
N SER A 25 2.65 -4.11 -18.85
CA SER A 25 3.44 -4.35 -20.06
C SER A 25 3.65 -5.85 -20.22
N GLY A 26 3.62 -6.34 -21.47
CA GLY A 26 3.71 -7.76 -21.79
C GLY A 26 2.37 -8.31 -22.30
N GLU A 27 2.08 -9.56 -21.96
CA GLU A 27 0.86 -10.26 -22.36
C GLU A 27 -0.38 -9.69 -21.66
N ASP A 28 -1.56 -9.96 -22.23
CA ASP A 28 -2.85 -9.63 -21.63
C ASP A 28 -3.01 -10.36 -20.29
N LEU A 29 -2.98 -9.59 -19.20
CA LEU A 29 -3.26 -10.07 -17.86
C LEU A 29 -4.73 -9.83 -17.52
N ASN A 30 -5.38 -10.83 -16.93
CA ASN A 30 -6.72 -10.66 -16.38
C ASN A 30 -6.77 -9.44 -15.43
N PRO A 31 -7.72 -8.50 -15.59
CA PRO A 31 -7.76 -7.28 -14.78
C PRO A 31 -7.88 -7.51 -13.27
N ASP A 32 -8.65 -8.51 -12.84
CA ASP A 32 -8.78 -8.84 -11.42
C ASP A 32 -7.46 -9.37 -10.84
N LEU A 33 -6.75 -10.20 -11.60
CA LEU A 33 -5.44 -10.69 -11.22
C LEU A 33 -4.43 -9.53 -11.14
N ALA A 34 -4.47 -8.57 -12.07
CA ALA A 34 -3.62 -7.39 -12.03
C ALA A 34 -3.84 -6.56 -10.76
N LEU A 35 -5.10 -6.32 -10.39
CA LEU A 35 -5.48 -5.62 -9.16
C LEU A 35 -5.06 -6.39 -7.91
N GLU A 36 -5.20 -7.72 -7.90
CA GLU A 36 -4.79 -8.56 -6.78
C GLU A 36 -3.28 -8.57 -6.57
N LEU A 37 -2.50 -8.71 -7.64
CA LEU A 37 -1.03 -8.66 -7.58
C LEU A 37 -0.53 -7.29 -7.13
N ALA A 38 -1.15 -6.20 -7.61
CA ALA A 38 -0.84 -4.85 -7.16
C ALA A 38 -1.15 -4.65 -5.67
N ASP A 39 -2.30 -5.12 -5.19
CA ASP A 39 -2.68 -5.04 -3.78
C ASP A 39 -1.76 -5.87 -2.89
N LEU A 40 -1.40 -7.09 -3.32
CA LEU A 40 -0.46 -7.96 -2.62
C LEU A 40 0.91 -7.30 -2.51
N ALA A 41 1.45 -6.77 -3.62
CA ALA A 41 2.72 -6.06 -3.63
C ALA A 41 2.70 -4.85 -2.69
N HIS A 42 1.62 -4.07 -2.69
CA HIS A 42 1.44 -2.93 -1.79
C HIS A 42 1.46 -3.36 -0.31
N ARG A 43 0.77 -4.45 0.04
CA ARG A 43 0.73 -4.97 1.41
C ARG A 43 2.09 -5.50 1.87
N ILE A 44 2.79 -6.25 1.03
CA ILE A 44 4.11 -6.83 1.35
C ILE A 44 5.16 -5.73 1.52
N ARG A 45 5.15 -4.71 0.65
CA ARG A 45 6.01 -3.52 0.80
C ARG A 45 5.83 -2.85 2.17
N GLY A 46 4.61 -2.90 2.70
CA GLY A 46 4.25 -2.24 3.94
C GLY A 46 4.36 -0.72 3.83
N HIS A 47 4.61 -0.08 4.97
CA HIS A 47 4.55 1.38 5.11
C HIS A 47 5.85 1.99 5.61
N GLY A 48 6.97 1.25 5.62
CA GLY A 48 8.24 1.78 6.11
C GLY A 48 8.08 2.34 7.53
N ALA A 49 8.32 3.65 7.70
CA ALA A 49 8.23 4.39 8.96
C ALA A 49 6.79 4.73 9.39
N GLY A 50 5.78 4.47 8.57
CA GLY A 50 4.40 4.87 8.79
C GLY A 50 3.71 5.31 7.49
N ARG A 51 2.39 5.46 7.48
CA ARG A 51 1.65 5.90 6.27
C ARG A 51 1.71 7.42 6.10
N THR A 52 1.92 8.14 7.20
CA THR A 52 1.97 9.60 7.26
C THR A 52 3.19 10.09 8.04
N VAL A 53 3.49 11.39 7.91
CA VAL A 53 4.54 12.04 8.72
C VAL A 53 4.26 11.91 10.22
N TRP A 54 2.99 11.88 10.62
CA TRP A 54 2.58 11.73 12.01
C TRP A 54 2.88 10.33 12.55
N ASP A 55 2.57 9.29 11.78
CA ASP A 55 2.91 7.91 12.14
C ASP A 55 4.42 7.74 12.31
N MET A 56 5.21 8.41 11.46
CA MET A 56 6.66 8.43 11.53
C MET A 56 7.17 9.13 12.81
N CYS A 57 6.58 10.28 13.15
CA CYS A 57 6.88 11.01 14.38
C CYS A 57 6.56 10.18 15.62
N GLU A 58 5.38 9.56 15.66
CA GLU A 58 4.94 8.68 16.74
C GLU A 58 5.88 7.48 16.90
N ARG A 59 6.27 6.84 15.78
CA ARG A 59 7.20 5.72 15.77
C ARG A 59 8.56 6.08 16.34
N PHE A 60 9.07 7.26 16.05
CA PHE A 60 10.38 7.72 16.52
C PHE A 60 10.32 8.46 17.86
N GLY A 61 9.13 8.81 18.35
CA GLY A 61 8.95 9.59 19.57
C GLY A 61 9.45 11.03 19.46
N VAL A 62 9.34 11.64 18.27
CA VAL A 62 9.86 12.98 17.98
C VAL A 62 8.81 13.88 17.34
N GLY A 63 9.05 15.20 17.32
CA GLY A 63 8.19 16.15 16.62
C GLY A 63 8.38 16.16 15.08
N PRO A 64 7.45 16.76 14.31
CA PRO A 64 7.47 16.77 12.84
C PRO A 64 8.75 17.29 12.18
N SER A 65 9.45 18.22 12.82
CA SER A 65 10.70 18.81 12.32
C SER A 65 11.96 18.14 12.86
N GLN A 66 11.82 17.06 13.64
CA GLN A 66 12.91 16.41 14.37
C GLN A 66 13.28 15.04 13.78
N VAL A 67 12.61 14.61 12.71
CA VAL A 67 12.97 13.39 11.99
C VAL A 67 14.23 13.63 11.18
N THR A 68 15.29 12.86 11.45
CA THR A 68 16.58 13.00 10.79
C THR A 68 16.84 11.88 9.77
N TRP A 69 17.84 12.07 8.92
CA TRP A 69 18.24 11.07 7.93
C TRP A 69 18.71 9.77 8.60
N GLU A 70 19.44 9.86 9.71
CA GLU A 70 19.93 8.70 10.47
C GLU A 70 18.77 7.86 11.04
N MET A 71 17.62 8.48 11.32
CA MET A 71 16.41 7.75 11.73
C MET A 71 15.78 7.02 10.55
N LEU A 72 15.72 7.67 9.38
CA LEU A 72 15.17 7.09 8.16
C LEU A 72 16.02 5.91 7.67
N GLU A 73 17.35 6.01 7.71
CA GLU A 73 18.26 4.94 7.30
C GLU A 73 18.08 3.64 8.10
N ARG A 74 17.57 3.72 9.34
CA ARG A 74 17.27 2.55 10.18
C ARG A 74 15.98 1.84 9.81
N VAL A 75 15.14 2.45 8.97
CA VAL A 75 13.88 1.86 8.54
C VAL A 75 14.15 0.94 7.36
N ASN A 76 13.60 -0.28 7.42
CA ASN A 76 13.66 -1.18 6.28
C ASN A 76 12.80 -0.62 5.14
N HIS A 77 13.45 -0.24 4.04
CA HIS A 77 12.81 0.28 2.84
C HIS A 77 12.75 -0.80 1.77
N SER A 78 11.55 -1.21 1.37
CA SER A 78 11.35 -2.22 0.32
C SER A 78 10.63 -1.61 -0.89
N PRO A 79 11.28 -0.73 -1.67
CA PRO A 79 10.60 0.05 -2.72
C PRO A 79 10.05 -0.82 -3.86
N ILE A 80 10.63 -1.99 -4.09
CA ILE A 80 10.29 -2.93 -5.16
C ILE A 80 9.90 -4.27 -4.55
N VAL A 81 8.80 -4.85 -5.03
CA VAL A 81 8.36 -6.20 -4.67
C VAL A 81 8.31 -7.05 -5.94
N ILE A 82 8.93 -8.22 -5.89
CA ILE A 82 8.93 -9.20 -6.99
C ILE A 82 8.02 -10.35 -6.59
N LEU A 83 6.95 -10.55 -7.35
CA LEU A 83 6.03 -11.67 -7.17
C LEU A 83 6.41 -12.77 -8.15
N ARG A 84 6.66 -13.98 -7.64
CA ARG A 84 6.94 -15.16 -8.44
C ARG A 84 5.84 -16.18 -8.22
N LYS A 85 5.13 -16.57 -9.28
CA LYS A 85 4.22 -17.71 -9.22
C LYS A 85 5.05 -18.98 -9.05
N MET A 86 4.78 -19.73 -7.98
CA MET A 86 5.33 -21.07 -7.82
C MET A 86 4.35 -22.05 -8.50
N PHE A 87 4.82 -22.74 -9.53
CA PHE A 87 4.09 -23.88 -10.06
C PHE A 87 4.41 -25.10 -9.19
N LYS A 88 3.39 -25.89 -8.89
CA LYS A 88 3.54 -27.26 -8.41
C LYS A 88 2.96 -28.18 -9.46
#